data_AF-A0AAR5P8V5-F1
#
_entry.id   AF-A0AAR5P8V5-F1
#
_cell.length_a   1.000
_cell.length_b   1.000
_cell.length_c   1.000
_cell.angle_alpha   90.00
_cell.angle_beta   90.00
_cell.angle_gamma   90.00
#
_symmetry.space_group_name_H-M   'P 1'
#
loop_
_entity.id
_entity.type
_entity.pdbx_description
1 polymer ?
#
loop_
_entity_poly.entity_id
_entity_poly.type
_entity_poly.pdbx_seq_one_letter_code
_entity_poly.pdbx_strand_id
1 'polypeptide(L)'
;MGKWPNTYSFTKAVAEHLLISEGRNLPVALFRPTIVTATVSDPVPGWADNLYGPLGILLSSNCGILRVIRGNPRVKADTVPGDLVINGLLCYAWEVATQWKNSPSYHPPVINFSGNDSPLYISIREYTTTAEKSGFVPFKKTIWKPMLLIVQNKWIFLCAKHLLHTIPAYLLDWLLLITGRKPRMRKIYSKLDKVMAVLHYFLVHEWVIKNENVKALWEKLGPNDRITYNFDFTGIKTESYLRNLMVGLKKYTLKEDMTKAELHKARYHRLLVLHKVLKYVTLYLIGYPLVRKLAILLRKWLQKLKISLIS
;
A
#
# COMPACT_ATOMS: atom_id res chain seq x y z
N MET A 1 8.75 -21.94 -10.83
CA MET A 1 9.43 -20.70 -11.25
C MET A 1 10.70 -20.41 -10.44
N GLY A 2 11.41 -21.43 -9.92
CA GLY A 2 12.71 -21.24 -9.24
C GLY A 2 12.70 -20.12 -8.19
N LYS A 3 13.64 -19.17 -8.32
CA LYS A 3 13.81 -18.01 -7.44
C LYS A 3 12.80 -16.85 -7.65
N TRP A 4 11.91 -16.94 -8.64
CA TRP A 4 11.04 -15.83 -9.02
C TRP A 4 9.66 -15.94 -8.38
N PRO A 5 9.14 -14.87 -7.76
CA PRO A 5 7.89 -14.93 -6.99
C PRO A 5 6.63 -15.02 -7.86
N ASN A 6 6.71 -14.59 -9.11
CA ASN A 6 5.61 -14.64 -10.07
C ASN A 6 6.15 -14.60 -11.51
N THR A 7 5.24 -14.79 -12.47
CA THR A 7 5.55 -14.74 -13.90
C THR A 7 6.08 -13.38 -14.34
N TYR A 8 5.57 -12.28 -13.77
CA TYR A 8 6.01 -10.93 -14.09
C TYR A 8 7.50 -10.71 -13.78
N SER A 9 7.96 -11.07 -12.58
CA SER A 9 9.37 -10.93 -12.21
C SER A 9 10.27 -11.83 -13.05
N PHE A 10 9.80 -13.03 -13.39
CA PHE A 10 10.53 -13.93 -14.28
C PHE A 10 10.67 -13.35 -15.70
N THR A 11 9.58 -12.88 -16.31
CA THR A 11 9.63 -12.34 -17.68
C THR A 11 10.46 -11.06 -17.76
N LYS A 12 10.42 -10.21 -16.74
CA LYS A 12 11.30 -9.04 -16.65
C LYS A 12 12.77 -9.45 -16.58
N ALA A 13 13.13 -10.43 -15.77
CA ALA A 13 14.51 -10.90 -15.69
C ALA A 13 15.02 -11.51 -17.00
N VAL A 14 14.17 -12.26 -17.72
CA VAL A 14 14.51 -12.79 -19.05
C VAL A 14 14.73 -11.66 -20.06
N ALA A 15 13.87 -10.63 -20.05
CA ALA A 15 14.02 -9.47 -20.93
C ALA A 15 15.30 -8.67 -20.63
N GLU A 16 15.61 -8.46 -19.34
CA GLU A 16 16.86 -7.80 -18.94
C GLU A 16 18.09 -8.58 -19.42
N HIS A 17 18.09 -9.91 -19.26
CA HIS A 17 19.18 -10.76 -19.72
C HIS A 17 19.37 -10.69 -21.24
N LEU A 18 18.28 -10.76 -22.00
CA LEU A 18 18.30 -10.66 -23.46
C LEU A 18 18.86 -9.32 -23.94
N LEU A 19 18.45 -8.21 -23.33
CA LEU A 19 18.97 -6.89 -23.68
C LEU A 19 20.48 -6.78 -23.39
N ILE A 20 20.94 -7.32 -22.26
CA ILE A 20 22.36 -7.27 -21.89
C ILE A 20 23.21 -8.19 -22.80
N SER A 21 22.68 -9.33 -23.24
CA SER A 21 23.41 -10.27 -24.10
C SER A 21 23.51 -9.75 -25.54
N GLU A 22 22.39 -9.33 -26.13
CA GLU A 22 22.30 -8.98 -27.55
C GLU A 22 22.42 -7.48 -27.85
N GLY A 23 22.28 -6.60 -26.85
CA GLY A 23 22.16 -5.16 -27.04
C GLY A 23 23.47 -4.38 -27.19
N ARG A 24 24.64 -5.03 -27.21
CA ARG A 24 25.97 -4.37 -27.14
C ARG A 24 26.27 -3.37 -28.26
N ASN A 25 25.66 -3.57 -29.42
CA ASN A 25 25.87 -2.74 -30.61
C ASN A 25 24.66 -1.85 -30.92
N LEU A 26 23.80 -1.61 -29.94
CA LEU A 26 22.61 -0.79 -30.06
C LEU A 26 22.64 0.33 -29.00
N PRO A 27 22.06 1.51 -29.29
CA PRO A 27 21.93 2.60 -28.32
C PRO A 27 20.80 2.30 -27.32
N VAL A 28 20.97 1.23 -26.53
CA VAL A 28 19.98 0.72 -25.59
C VAL A 28 20.52 0.73 -24.17
N ALA A 29 19.63 0.95 -23.21
CA ALA A 29 19.93 0.95 -21.78
C ALA A 29 18.74 0.41 -20.98
N LEU A 30 19.00 0.00 -19.74
CA LEU A 30 17.99 -0.51 -18.82
C LEU A 30 17.71 0.52 -17.73
N PHE A 31 16.48 1.03 -17.73
CA PHE A 31 15.96 1.87 -16.65
C PHE A 31 15.02 1.04 -15.76
N ARG A 32 15.36 0.88 -14.48
CA ARG A 32 14.70 -0.03 -13.54
C ARG A 32 14.06 0.74 -12.39
N PRO A 33 12.83 1.25 -12.56
CA PRO A 33 12.12 1.89 -11.47
C PRO A 33 11.62 0.85 -10.48
N THR A 34 11.51 1.27 -9.21
CA THR A 34 10.86 0.48 -8.17
C THR A 34 9.34 0.65 -8.25
N ILE A 35 8.62 0.65 -7.12
CA ILE A 35 7.16 0.66 -7.16
C ILE A 35 6.67 2.06 -7.55
N VAL A 36 6.29 2.22 -8.81
CA VAL A 36 5.75 3.49 -9.31
C VAL A 36 4.39 3.77 -8.67
N THR A 37 4.27 4.93 -8.03
CA THR A 37 3.04 5.42 -7.40
C THR A 37 2.61 6.75 -8.02
N ALA A 38 1.63 7.42 -7.40
CA ALA A 38 1.06 8.64 -7.95
C ALA A 38 2.09 9.76 -8.14
N THR A 39 1.80 10.68 -9.05
CA THR A 39 2.65 11.85 -9.32
C THR A 39 2.72 12.81 -8.13
N VAL A 40 3.87 13.47 -7.97
CA VAL A 40 4.06 14.53 -6.97
C VAL A 40 3.41 15.82 -7.44
N SER A 41 3.69 16.25 -8.66
CA SER A 41 3.30 17.55 -9.21
C SER A 41 2.77 17.48 -10.64
N ASP A 42 3.49 16.84 -11.57
CA ASP A 42 3.19 16.90 -13.01
C ASP A 42 2.52 15.60 -13.49
N PRO A 43 1.55 15.61 -14.43
CA PRO A 43 0.80 16.76 -14.93
C PRO A 43 -0.15 17.37 -13.90
N VAL A 44 -0.56 16.57 -12.91
CA VAL A 44 -1.34 17.02 -11.76
C VAL A 44 -0.98 16.19 -10.53
N PRO A 45 -1.00 16.76 -9.31
CA PRO A 45 -0.67 16.01 -8.10
C PRO A 45 -1.62 14.82 -7.83
N GLY A 46 -1.06 13.69 -7.43
CA GLY A 46 -1.81 12.50 -7.04
C GLY A 46 -2.41 11.70 -8.20
N TRP A 47 -2.03 11.99 -9.45
CA TRP A 47 -2.49 11.23 -10.60
C TRP A 47 -1.85 9.84 -10.62
N ALA A 48 -2.67 8.82 -10.89
CA ALA A 48 -2.24 7.45 -11.12
C ALA A 48 -3.19 6.78 -12.13
N ASP A 49 -2.62 5.99 -13.04
CA ASP A 49 -3.33 5.29 -14.10
C ASP A 49 -3.93 3.95 -13.67
N ASN A 50 -3.44 3.38 -12.57
CA ASN A 50 -3.80 2.04 -12.11
C ASN A 50 -3.96 1.94 -10.58
N LEU A 51 -4.39 0.76 -10.13
CA LEU A 51 -4.58 0.42 -8.70
C LEU A 51 -3.68 -0.74 -8.27
N TYR A 52 -2.53 -0.91 -8.92
CA TYR A 52 -1.62 -2.02 -8.61
C TYR A 52 -0.85 -1.77 -7.31
N GLY A 53 -0.47 -2.86 -6.64
CA GLY A 53 0.40 -2.82 -5.46
C GLY A 53 -0.14 -1.94 -4.31
N PRO A 54 0.66 -0.98 -3.81
CA PRO A 54 0.30 -0.12 -2.68
C PRO A 54 -0.99 0.70 -2.89
N LEU A 55 -1.26 1.16 -4.11
CA LEU A 55 -2.45 1.99 -4.40
C LEU A 55 -3.75 1.20 -4.16
N GLY A 56 -3.77 -0.07 -4.58
CA GLY A 56 -4.90 -0.97 -4.34
C GLY A 56 -5.10 -1.27 -2.85
N ILE A 57 -4.00 -1.45 -2.10
CA ILE A 57 -4.05 -1.63 -0.64
C ILE A 57 -4.63 -0.37 0.02
N LEU A 58 -4.09 0.81 -0.30
CA LEU A 58 -4.56 2.08 0.25
C LEU A 58 -6.05 2.32 -0.06
N LEU A 59 -6.46 2.14 -1.31
CA LEU A 59 -7.85 2.36 -1.68
C LEU A 59 -8.78 1.40 -0.95
N SER A 60 -8.46 0.09 -0.97
CA SER A 60 -9.33 -0.93 -0.39
C SER A 60 -9.40 -0.86 1.13
N SER A 61 -8.30 -0.49 1.80
CA SER A 61 -8.28 -0.29 3.26
C SER A 61 -9.05 0.96 3.67
N ASN A 62 -8.90 2.07 2.94
CA ASN A 62 -9.64 3.32 3.20
C ASN A 62 -11.12 3.26 2.78
N CYS A 63 -11.51 2.31 1.94
CA CYS A 63 -12.92 1.99 1.73
C CYS A 63 -13.51 1.08 2.83
N GLY A 64 -12.68 0.56 3.74
CA GLY A 64 -13.08 -0.40 4.77
C GLY A 64 -13.35 -1.81 4.22
N ILE A 65 -12.90 -2.10 2.99
CA ILE A 65 -13.04 -3.41 2.34
C ILE A 65 -11.91 -4.32 2.82
N LEU A 66 -10.66 -3.88 2.67
CA LEU A 66 -9.47 -4.60 3.14
C LEU A 66 -9.16 -4.22 4.59
N ARG A 67 -9.65 -5.03 5.52
CA ARG A 67 -9.45 -4.82 6.97
C ARG A 67 -8.26 -5.54 7.60
N VAL A 68 -7.73 -6.56 6.94
CA VAL A 68 -6.60 -7.36 7.42
C VAL A 68 -5.82 -7.89 6.23
N ILE A 69 -4.49 -7.89 6.32
CA ILE A 69 -3.60 -8.43 5.30
C ILE A 69 -2.43 -9.16 5.97
N ARG A 70 -1.94 -10.23 5.34
CA ARG A 70 -0.78 -10.98 5.83
C ARG A 70 0.52 -10.34 5.33
N GLY A 71 1.33 -9.81 6.22
CA GLY A 71 2.57 -9.13 5.89
C GLY A 71 3.38 -8.75 7.13
N ASN A 72 4.61 -8.29 6.90
CA ASN A 72 5.43 -7.68 7.92
C ASN A 72 5.20 -6.15 7.90
N PRO A 73 4.62 -5.57 8.95
CA PRO A 73 4.33 -4.13 8.99
C PRO A 73 5.58 -3.25 8.96
N ARG A 74 6.76 -3.81 9.24
CA ARG A 74 8.04 -3.09 9.29
C ARG A 74 8.78 -3.07 7.95
N VAL A 75 8.40 -3.93 7.00
CA VAL A 75 8.96 -3.91 5.65
C VAL A 75 8.75 -2.54 5.05
N LYS A 76 9.81 -1.97 4.51
CA LYS A 76 9.75 -0.70 3.79
C LYS A 76 9.30 -0.91 2.34
N ALA A 77 8.43 -0.02 1.88
CA ALA A 77 7.98 0.00 0.50
C ALA A 77 8.85 0.99 -0.28
N ASP A 78 9.62 0.48 -1.25
CA ASP A 78 10.38 1.33 -2.16
C ASP A 78 9.45 1.88 -3.24
N THR A 79 8.83 3.03 -2.96
CA THR A 79 7.91 3.70 -3.87
C THR A 79 8.54 4.94 -4.48
N VAL A 80 8.31 5.14 -5.78
CA VAL A 80 8.79 6.28 -6.56
C VAL A 80 7.62 6.96 -7.28
N PRO A 81 7.49 8.30 -7.25
CA PRO A 81 6.43 9.00 -7.98
C PRO A 81 6.60 8.90 -9.50
N GLY A 82 5.48 8.75 -10.21
CA GLY A 82 5.49 8.58 -11.67
C GLY A 82 6.13 9.71 -12.46
N ASP A 83 5.97 10.96 -12.04
CA ASP A 83 6.57 12.13 -12.69
C ASP A 83 8.09 12.18 -12.52
N LEU A 84 8.60 11.90 -11.32
CA LEU A 84 10.04 11.82 -11.09
C LEU A 84 10.68 10.65 -11.85
N VAL A 85 9.96 9.53 -11.97
CA VAL A 85 10.38 8.37 -12.80
C VAL A 85 10.51 8.77 -14.26
N ILE A 86 9.54 9.52 -14.80
CA ILE A 86 9.55 10.00 -16.20
C ILE A 86 10.72 10.97 -16.41
N ASN A 87 10.90 11.94 -15.51
CA ASN A 87 12.00 12.90 -15.58
C ASN A 87 13.36 12.20 -15.53
N GLY A 88 13.53 11.25 -14.60
CA GLY A 88 14.74 10.44 -14.50
C GLY A 88 15.00 9.61 -15.76
N LEU A 89 13.97 9.04 -16.37
CA LEU A 89 14.07 8.30 -17.62
C LEU A 89 14.52 9.19 -18.79
N LEU A 90 13.97 10.40 -18.90
CA LEU A 90 14.32 11.36 -19.95
C LEU A 90 15.79 11.80 -19.83
N CYS A 91 16.22 12.17 -18.63
CA CYS A 91 17.63 12.52 -18.39
C CYS A 91 18.56 11.33 -18.61
N TYR A 92 18.13 10.11 -18.26
CA TYR A 92 18.92 8.92 -18.50
C TYR A 92 19.05 8.62 -20.00
N ALA A 93 17.99 8.79 -20.78
CA ALA A 93 18.03 8.65 -22.23
C ALA A 93 19.02 9.65 -22.87
N TRP A 94 19.04 10.90 -22.40
CA TRP A 94 20.03 11.90 -22.83
C TRP A 94 21.47 11.48 -22.52
N GLU A 95 21.73 11.00 -21.31
CA GLU A 95 23.06 10.52 -20.90
C GLU A 95 23.51 9.34 -21.77
N VAL A 96 22.64 8.36 -21.97
CA VAL A 96 22.89 7.15 -22.79
C VAL A 96 23.19 7.54 -24.24
N ALA A 97 22.43 8.48 -24.82
CA ALA A 97 22.66 8.98 -26.17
C ALA A 97 24.00 9.73 -26.28
N THR A 98 24.36 10.50 -25.26
CA THR A 98 25.64 11.24 -25.21
C THR A 98 26.82 10.28 -25.09
N GLN A 99 26.73 9.26 -24.23
CA GLN A 99 27.74 8.22 -24.11
C GLN A 99 27.91 7.44 -25.42
N TRP A 100 26.80 7.07 -26.07
CA TRP A 100 26.83 6.32 -27.34
C TRP A 100 27.55 7.08 -28.47
N LYS A 101 27.34 8.40 -28.57
CA LYS A 101 28.05 9.24 -29.55
C LYS A 101 29.57 9.24 -29.33
N ASN A 102 30.01 9.19 -28.07
CA ASN A 102 31.42 9.23 -27.71
C ASN A 102 32.08 7.84 -27.76
N SER A 103 31.33 6.78 -27.49
CA SER A 103 31.82 5.39 -27.52
C SER A 103 30.68 4.44 -27.92
N PRO A 104 30.59 4.06 -29.22
CA PRO A 104 29.50 3.23 -29.75
C PRO A 104 29.66 1.73 -29.47
N SER A 105 30.48 1.35 -28.50
CA SER A 105 30.64 -0.04 -28.08
C SER A 105 30.62 -0.11 -26.56
N TYR A 106 29.45 -0.34 -25.99
CA TYR A 106 29.30 -0.57 -24.55
C TYR A 106 28.27 -1.65 -24.25
N HIS A 107 28.46 -2.31 -23.12
CA HIS A 107 27.40 -3.13 -22.53
C HIS A 107 26.24 -2.23 -22.09
N PRO A 108 24.98 -2.52 -22.48
CA PRO A 108 23.83 -1.68 -22.15
C PRO A 108 23.84 -1.27 -20.67
N PRO A 109 23.95 0.03 -20.36
CA PRO A 109 24.08 0.46 -18.98
C PRO A 109 22.76 0.21 -18.26
N VAL A 110 22.87 0.03 -16.94
CA VAL A 110 21.72 -0.24 -16.08
C VAL A 110 21.65 0.81 -14.99
N ILE A 111 20.49 1.41 -14.81
CA ILE A 111 20.21 2.32 -13.71
C ILE A 111 19.00 1.82 -12.90
N ASN A 112 19.17 1.74 -11.58
CA ASN A 112 18.07 1.43 -10.66
C ASN A 112 17.50 2.74 -10.11
N PHE A 113 16.27 3.06 -10.51
CA PHE A 113 15.56 4.24 -10.05
C PHE A 113 14.73 3.90 -8.82
N SER A 114 15.35 4.05 -7.66
CA SER A 114 14.82 3.66 -6.36
C SER A 114 14.65 4.89 -5.47
N GLY A 115 13.59 4.88 -4.68
CA GLY A 115 13.33 5.86 -3.63
C GLY A 115 14.14 5.59 -2.37
N ASN A 116 15.13 4.70 -2.38
CA ASN A 116 16.04 4.52 -1.25
C ASN A 116 16.68 5.86 -0.85
N ASP A 117 16.80 6.10 0.46
CA ASP A 117 17.14 7.40 1.07
C ASP A 117 16.11 8.54 0.87
N SER A 118 14.96 8.30 0.24
CA SER A 118 13.91 9.32 0.12
C SER A 118 13.00 9.38 1.35
N PRO A 119 12.29 10.51 1.57
CA PRO A 119 11.21 10.61 2.55
C PRO A 119 10.04 9.62 2.31
N LEU A 120 9.95 9.01 1.13
CA LEU A 120 8.93 8.01 0.78
C LEU A 120 9.37 6.57 1.10
N TYR A 121 10.62 6.33 1.47
CA TYR A 121 11.14 5.02 1.86
C TYR A 121 10.74 4.64 3.29
N ILE A 122 9.43 4.47 3.48
CA ILE A 122 8.80 4.26 4.79
C ILE A 122 8.20 2.85 4.91
N SER A 123 7.96 2.42 6.15
CA SER A 123 7.34 1.12 6.42
C SER A 123 5.91 1.04 5.88
N ILE A 124 5.44 -0.15 5.48
CA ILE A 124 4.05 -0.34 5.01
C ILE A 124 3.05 0.13 6.07
N ARG A 125 3.35 -0.07 7.36
CA ARG A 125 2.54 0.45 8.46
C ARG A 125 2.47 1.97 8.40
N GLU A 126 3.61 2.64 8.35
CA GLU A 126 3.66 4.09 8.28
C GLU A 126 2.91 4.61 7.06
N TYR A 127 3.18 4.06 5.87
CA TYR A 127 2.54 4.42 4.61
C TYR A 127 1.00 4.37 4.71
N THR A 128 0.47 3.28 5.28
CA THR A 128 -0.99 3.10 5.43
C THR A 128 -1.59 3.96 6.54
N THR A 129 -0.91 4.11 7.68
CA THR A 129 -1.39 4.94 8.80
C THR A 129 -1.34 6.43 8.51
N THR A 130 -0.31 6.90 7.80
CA THR A 130 -0.18 8.30 7.40
C THR A 130 -1.28 8.62 6.38
N ALA A 131 -1.46 7.80 5.34
CA ALA A 131 -2.56 7.99 4.38
C ALA A 131 -3.96 8.02 5.04
N GLU A 132 -4.20 7.19 6.07
CA GLU A 132 -5.45 7.21 6.84
C GLU A 132 -5.63 8.52 7.64
N LYS A 133 -4.53 9.09 8.18
CA LYS A 133 -4.54 10.30 9.00
C LYS A 133 -4.49 11.60 8.21
N SER A 134 -3.96 11.61 6.99
CA SER A 134 -3.66 12.81 6.19
C SER A 134 -4.90 13.54 5.64
N GLY A 135 -6.04 13.51 6.34
CA GLY A 135 -7.22 14.30 5.99
C GLY A 135 -7.90 13.87 4.69
N PHE A 136 -7.98 12.55 4.44
CA PHE A 136 -8.60 12.02 3.23
C PHE A 136 -10.09 12.37 3.14
N VAL A 137 -10.56 12.66 1.93
CA VAL A 137 -12.01 12.79 1.64
C VAL A 137 -12.58 11.39 1.45
N PRO A 138 -13.57 10.95 2.25
CA PRO A 138 -14.10 9.59 2.13
C PRO A 138 -14.60 9.25 0.73
N PHE A 139 -14.35 8.01 0.30
CA PHE A 139 -14.79 7.51 -1.00
C PHE A 139 -16.30 7.28 -1.03
N LYS A 140 -16.94 7.44 -2.19
CA LYS A 140 -18.36 7.13 -2.41
C LYS A 140 -18.66 5.67 -2.15
N LYS A 141 -17.70 4.76 -2.28
CA LYS A 141 -17.89 3.33 -2.01
C LYS A 141 -17.38 2.85 -0.65
N THR A 142 -17.04 3.75 0.28
CA THR A 142 -16.69 3.34 1.66
C THR A 142 -17.84 2.58 2.32
N ILE A 143 -17.57 1.35 2.76
CA ILE A 143 -18.55 0.45 3.39
C ILE A 143 -18.34 0.31 4.90
N TRP A 144 -17.14 0.65 5.39
CA TRP A 144 -16.78 0.56 6.80
C TRP A 144 -15.74 1.62 7.15
N LYS A 145 -15.48 1.82 8.44
CA LYS A 145 -14.36 2.65 8.89
C LYS A 145 -13.03 2.10 8.31
N PRO A 146 -12.13 2.94 7.76
CA PRO A 146 -10.75 2.58 7.48
C PRO A 146 -10.09 1.90 8.67
N MET A 147 -9.53 0.74 8.39
CA MET A 147 -8.66 0.04 9.31
C MET A 147 -7.88 -0.98 8.49
N LEU A 148 -6.61 -1.16 8.81
CA LEU A 148 -5.80 -2.21 8.24
C LEU A 148 -4.96 -2.87 9.33
N LEU A 149 -5.26 -4.14 9.61
CA LEU A 149 -4.41 -4.97 10.44
C LEU A 149 -3.39 -5.69 9.56
N ILE A 150 -2.11 -5.42 9.77
CA ILE A 150 -1.02 -6.12 9.08
C ILE A 150 -0.48 -7.18 10.04
N VAL A 151 -0.66 -8.46 9.69
CA VAL A 151 -0.37 -9.60 10.59
C VAL A 151 0.64 -10.54 9.93
N GLN A 152 1.70 -10.89 10.64
CA GLN A 152 2.71 -11.83 10.12
C GLN A 152 2.28 -13.29 10.27
N ASN A 153 1.77 -13.66 11.46
CA ASN A 153 1.40 -15.04 11.78
C ASN A 153 0.21 -15.50 10.94
N LYS A 154 0.36 -16.64 10.26
CA LYS A 154 -0.65 -17.21 9.36
C LYS A 154 -1.97 -17.50 10.06
N TRP A 155 -1.95 -18.06 11.25
CA TRP A 155 -3.15 -18.47 11.98
C TRP A 155 -3.92 -17.27 12.51
N ILE A 156 -3.21 -16.29 13.08
CA ILE A 156 -3.84 -15.01 13.48
C ILE A 156 -4.46 -14.32 12.27
N PHE A 157 -3.75 -14.31 11.12
CA PHE A 157 -4.29 -13.77 9.88
C PHE A 157 -5.56 -14.50 9.43
N LEU A 158 -5.59 -15.84 9.44
CA LEU A 158 -6.77 -16.61 9.05
C LEU A 158 -7.96 -16.34 9.98
N CYS A 159 -7.74 -16.35 11.31
CA CYS A 159 -8.77 -16.01 12.29
C CYS A 159 -9.32 -14.60 12.06
N ALA A 160 -8.42 -13.61 11.94
CA ALA A 160 -8.80 -12.22 11.70
C ALA A 160 -9.51 -12.04 10.34
N LYS A 161 -9.07 -12.74 9.29
CA LYS A 161 -9.71 -12.75 7.97
C LYS A 161 -11.13 -13.30 8.05
N HIS A 162 -11.35 -14.42 8.75
CA HIS A 162 -12.70 -14.96 8.90
C HIS A 162 -13.62 -13.99 9.63
N LEU A 163 -13.15 -13.39 10.72
CA LEU A 163 -13.91 -12.44 11.53
C LEU A 163 -14.16 -11.10 10.82
N LEU A 164 -13.17 -10.58 10.09
CA LEU A 164 -13.22 -9.23 9.51
C LEU A 164 -13.56 -9.22 8.02
N HIS A 165 -13.46 -10.33 7.30
CA HIS A 165 -13.81 -10.38 5.87
C HIS A 165 -14.96 -11.36 5.64
N THR A 166 -14.74 -12.65 5.94
CA THR A 166 -15.65 -13.73 5.54
C THR A 166 -17.02 -13.60 6.19
N ILE A 167 -17.11 -13.59 7.52
CA ILE A 167 -18.39 -13.51 8.25
C ILE A 167 -19.17 -12.25 7.86
N PRO A 168 -18.58 -11.03 7.88
CA PRO A 168 -19.26 -9.83 7.43
C PRO A 168 -19.73 -9.88 5.97
N ALA A 169 -18.98 -10.55 5.08
CA ALA A 169 -19.38 -10.70 3.68
C ALA A 169 -20.66 -11.52 3.53
N TYR A 170 -20.76 -12.66 4.23
CA TYR A 170 -21.95 -13.50 4.21
C TYR A 170 -23.15 -12.79 4.85
N LEU A 171 -22.95 -12.11 5.99
CA LEU A 171 -24.01 -11.32 6.63
C LEU A 171 -24.54 -10.21 5.70
N LEU A 172 -23.64 -9.45 5.08
CA LEU A 172 -24.04 -8.39 4.14
C LEU A 172 -24.72 -8.95 2.89
N ASP A 173 -24.24 -10.08 2.33
CA ASP A 173 -24.89 -10.72 1.19
C ASP A 173 -26.29 -11.24 1.55
N TRP A 174 -26.47 -11.79 2.76
CA TRP A 174 -27.78 -12.21 3.26
C TRP A 174 -28.73 -11.01 3.45
N LEU A 175 -28.25 -9.91 4.03
CA LEU A 175 -29.01 -8.65 4.14
C LEU A 175 -29.40 -8.08 2.77
N LEU A 176 -28.52 -8.19 1.77
CA LEU A 176 -28.83 -7.79 0.40
C LEU A 176 -29.94 -8.68 -0.18
N LEU A 177 -29.87 -10.00 0.01
CA LEU A 177 -30.90 -10.92 -0.47
C LEU A 177 -32.28 -10.62 0.12
N ILE A 178 -32.40 -10.44 1.44
CA ILE A 178 -33.69 -10.13 2.08
C ILE A 178 -34.25 -8.75 1.69
N THR A 179 -33.39 -7.82 1.24
CA THR A 179 -33.79 -6.51 0.73
C THR A 179 -34.01 -6.49 -0.79
N GLY A 180 -34.08 -7.67 -1.43
CA GLY A 180 -34.30 -7.81 -2.88
C GLY A 180 -33.11 -7.41 -3.75
N ARG A 181 -31.92 -7.28 -3.17
CA ARG A 181 -30.68 -6.86 -3.85
C ARG A 181 -29.77 -8.05 -4.12
N LYS A 182 -29.01 -7.96 -5.23
CA LYS A 182 -28.06 -9.02 -5.61
C LYS A 182 -26.86 -9.09 -4.63
N PRO A 183 -26.49 -10.28 -4.11
CA PRO A 183 -25.31 -10.46 -3.29
C PRO A 183 -24.04 -10.20 -4.11
N ARG A 184 -23.04 -9.56 -3.49
CA ARG A 184 -21.81 -9.10 -4.17
C ARG A 184 -20.55 -9.18 -3.31
N MET A 185 -20.67 -9.22 -1.99
CA MET A 185 -19.55 -9.12 -1.07
C MET A 185 -18.61 -10.32 -1.19
N ARG A 186 -19.15 -11.53 -1.36
CA ARG A 186 -18.32 -12.73 -1.59
C ARG A 186 -17.44 -12.61 -2.84
N LYS A 187 -17.97 -12.04 -3.92
CA LYS A 187 -17.20 -11.80 -5.16
C LYS A 187 -16.07 -10.79 -4.94
N ILE A 188 -16.36 -9.72 -4.19
CA ILE A 188 -15.35 -8.69 -3.83
C ILE A 188 -14.22 -9.33 -3.01
N TYR A 189 -14.55 -10.09 -1.97
CA TYR A 189 -13.55 -10.74 -1.12
C TYR A 189 -12.79 -11.86 -1.82
N SER A 190 -13.42 -12.62 -2.73
CA SER A 190 -12.72 -13.61 -3.56
C SER A 190 -11.65 -12.96 -4.45
N LYS A 191 -11.95 -11.78 -5.04
CA LYS A 191 -10.94 -11.00 -5.79
C LYS A 191 -9.84 -10.49 -4.87
N LEU A 192 -10.21 -9.97 -3.69
CA LEU A 192 -9.25 -9.46 -2.72
C LEU A 192 -8.28 -10.55 -2.25
N ASP A 193 -8.76 -11.77 -2.05
CA ASP A 193 -7.94 -12.92 -1.68
C ASP A 193 -6.86 -13.24 -2.71
N LYS A 194 -7.22 -13.20 -4.00
CA LYS A 194 -6.25 -13.40 -5.10
C LYS A 194 -5.16 -12.31 -5.09
N VAL A 195 -5.57 -11.05 -4.90
CA VAL A 195 -4.63 -9.92 -4.81
C VAL A 195 -3.71 -10.06 -3.60
N MET A 196 -4.24 -10.36 -2.41
CA MET A 196 -3.44 -10.57 -1.20
C MET A 196 -2.45 -11.72 -1.36
N ALA A 197 -2.84 -12.82 -2.03
CA ALA A 197 -1.96 -13.95 -2.28
C ALA A 197 -0.75 -13.55 -3.16
N VAL A 198 -0.99 -12.80 -4.23
CA VAL A 198 0.07 -12.30 -5.13
C VAL A 198 0.99 -11.32 -4.41
N LEU A 199 0.43 -10.43 -3.57
CA LEU A 199 1.21 -9.42 -2.85
C LEU A 199 1.98 -9.98 -1.65
N HIS A 200 1.58 -11.14 -1.11
CA HIS A 200 2.15 -11.66 0.13
C HIS A 200 3.68 -11.74 0.12
N TYR A 201 4.27 -12.19 -1.00
CA TYR A 201 5.73 -12.27 -1.15
C TYR A 201 6.39 -10.90 -0.96
N PHE A 202 5.84 -9.84 -1.54
CA PHE A 202 6.37 -8.48 -1.45
C PHE A 202 6.10 -7.82 -0.10
N LEU A 203 5.11 -8.29 0.64
CA LEU A 203 4.75 -7.74 1.96
C LEU A 203 5.59 -8.35 3.10
N VAL A 204 6.41 -9.36 2.84
CA VAL A 204 7.23 -10.04 3.87
C VAL A 204 8.72 -9.99 3.62
N HIS A 205 9.15 -9.51 2.45
CA HIS A 205 10.54 -9.31 2.09
C HIS A 205 10.79 -7.82 1.84
N GLU A 206 11.99 -7.37 2.22
CA GLU A 206 12.45 -6.00 1.99
C GLU A 206 13.64 -6.05 1.02
N TRP A 207 13.70 -5.08 0.12
CA TRP A 207 14.80 -4.91 -0.83
C TRP A 207 15.38 -3.53 -0.69
N VAL A 208 16.66 -3.47 -0.33
CA VAL A 208 17.43 -2.22 -0.34
C VAL A 208 18.09 -2.11 -1.70
N ILE A 209 17.56 -1.23 -2.54
CA ILE A 209 18.06 -1.00 -3.88
C ILE A 209 19.00 0.20 -3.86
N LYS A 210 20.20 -0.01 -4.38
CA LYS A 210 21.21 1.05 -4.45
C LYS A 210 20.91 1.99 -5.63
N ASN A 211 21.09 3.30 -5.42
CA ASN A 211 20.72 4.36 -6.37
C ASN A 211 21.87 5.34 -6.68
N GLU A 212 23.14 4.94 -6.54
CA GLU A 212 24.29 5.82 -6.75
C GLU A 212 24.35 6.35 -8.19
N ASN A 213 24.01 5.52 -9.19
CA ASN A 213 23.99 5.93 -10.60
C ASN A 213 22.93 7.02 -10.87
N VAL A 214 21.83 7.04 -10.11
CA VAL A 214 20.79 8.10 -10.22
C VAL A 214 21.30 9.41 -9.62
N LYS A 215 21.99 9.34 -8.47
CA LYS A 215 22.64 10.50 -7.85
C LYS A 215 23.73 11.06 -8.77
N ALA A 216 24.54 10.21 -9.38
CA ALA A 216 25.55 10.63 -10.35
C ALA A 216 24.93 11.27 -11.61
N LEU A 217 23.79 10.76 -12.10
CA LEU A 217 23.05 11.37 -13.19
C LEU A 217 22.52 12.75 -12.81
N TRP A 218 21.94 12.90 -11.62
CA TRP A 218 21.47 14.19 -11.10
C TRP A 218 22.58 15.24 -11.08
N GLU A 219 23.79 14.85 -10.66
CA GLU A 219 24.92 15.79 -10.58
C GLU A 219 25.40 16.32 -11.93
N LYS A 220 25.19 15.58 -13.02
CA LYS A 220 25.56 16.00 -14.38
C LYS A 220 24.62 17.06 -14.97
N LEU A 221 23.42 17.21 -14.41
CA LEU A 221 22.43 18.13 -14.96
C LEU A 221 22.76 19.58 -14.62
N GLY A 222 22.59 20.46 -15.60
CA GLY A 222 22.67 21.90 -15.41
C GLY A 222 21.52 22.43 -14.55
N PRO A 223 21.63 23.65 -14.00
CA PRO A 223 20.61 24.21 -13.10
C PRO A 223 19.19 24.26 -13.70
N ASN A 224 19.07 24.64 -14.98
CA ASN A 224 17.78 24.70 -15.68
C ASN A 224 17.17 23.31 -15.90
N ASP A 225 18.00 22.31 -16.18
CA ASP A 225 17.54 20.93 -16.37
C ASP A 225 17.10 20.30 -15.05
N ARG A 226 17.77 20.61 -13.93
CA ARG A 226 17.34 20.17 -12.60
C ARG A 226 15.97 20.73 -12.21
N ILE A 227 15.62 21.93 -12.69
CA ILE A 227 14.28 22.52 -12.48
C ILE A 227 13.26 21.85 -13.40
N THR A 228 13.58 21.71 -14.68
CA THR A 228 12.66 21.21 -15.71
C THR A 228 12.38 19.71 -15.57
N TYR A 229 13.44 18.92 -15.38
CA TYR A 229 13.40 17.47 -15.26
C TYR A 229 13.77 17.05 -13.84
N ASN A 230 13.10 17.65 -12.84
CA ASN A 230 13.37 17.33 -11.46
C ASN A 230 13.01 15.86 -11.15
N PHE A 231 13.97 15.08 -10.66
CA PHE A 231 13.75 13.74 -10.12
C PHE A 231 14.39 13.54 -8.73
N ASP A 232 14.70 14.64 -8.04
CA ASP A 232 15.15 14.63 -6.66
C ASP A 232 13.96 14.44 -5.70
N PHE A 233 14.14 13.53 -4.75
CA PHE A 233 13.11 13.19 -3.78
C PHE A 233 13.17 14.04 -2.51
N THR A 234 14.25 14.80 -2.26
CA THR A 234 14.48 15.49 -0.97
C THR A 234 13.37 16.47 -0.61
N GLY A 235 12.77 17.14 -1.60
CA GLY A 235 11.70 18.11 -1.41
C GLY A 235 10.32 17.51 -1.08
N ILE A 236 10.17 16.19 -1.11
CA ILE A 236 8.86 15.55 -0.93
C ILE A 236 8.47 15.52 0.54
N LYS A 237 7.32 16.14 0.86
CA LYS A 237 6.66 16.00 2.16
C LYS A 237 5.71 14.81 2.14
N THR A 238 6.08 13.73 2.82
CA THR A 238 5.37 12.43 2.83
C THR A 238 3.87 12.55 3.13
N GLU A 239 3.48 13.34 4.14
CA GLU A 239 2.05 13.51 4.49
C GLU A 239 1.26 14.22 3.38
N SER A 240 1.83 15.27 2.78
CA SER A 240 1.20 16.01 1.68
C SER A 240 1.08 15.14 0.43
N TYR A 241 2.13 14.38 0.13
CA TYR A 241 2.14 13.42 -0.97
C TYR A 241 1.05 12.36 -0.80
N LEU A 242 0.97 11.71 0.37
CA LEU A 242 -0.04 10.70 0.64
C LEU A 242 -1.46 11.28 0.65
N ARG A 243 -1.65 12.50 1.15
CA ARG A 243 -2.94 13.22 1.04
C ARG A 243 -3.35 13.42 -0.41
N ASN A 244 -2.45 13.95 -1.24
CA ASN A 244 -2.73 14.23 -2.64
C ASN A 244 -2.97 12.93 -3.42
N LEU A 245 -2.23 11.87 -3.12
CA LEU A 245 -2.47 10.53 -3.63
C LEU A 245 -3.89 10.06 -3.30
N MET A 246 -4.34 10.19 -2.06
CA MET A 246 -5.70 9.78 -1.66
C MET A 246 -6.80 10.61 -2.37
N VAL A 247 -6.59 11.91 -2.52
CA VAL A 247 -7.49 12.78 -3.29
C VAL A 247 -7.49 12.41 -4.77
N GLY A 248 -6.32 12.11 -5.33
CA GLY A 248 -6.13 11.72 -6.72
C GLY A 248 -6.76 10.37 -7.04
N LEU A 249 -6.65 9.38 -6.16
CA LEU A 249 -7.37 8.11 -6.28
C LEU A 249 -8.89 8.33 -6.36
N LYS A 250 -9.42 9.27 -5.59
CA LYS A 250 -10.85 9.61 -5.60
C LYS A 250 -11.25 10.31 -6.90
N LYS A 251 -10.49 11.33 -7.30
CA LYS A 251 -10.81 12.22 -8.42
C LYS A 251 -10.48 11.60 -9.79
N TYR A 252 -9.29 11.06 -9.96
CA TYR A 252 -8.77 10.61 -11.26
C TYR A 252 -9.03 9.12 -11.48
N THR A 253 -8.72 8.27 -10.50
CA THR A 253 -8.83 6.82 -10.65
C THR A 253 -10.27 6.33 -10.53
N LEU A 254 -11.00 6.79 -9.51
CA LEU A 254 -12.41 6.41 -9.30
C LEU A 254 -13.40 7.35 -9.99
N LYS A 255 -12.94 8.50 -10.50
CA LYS A 255 -13.78 9.48 -11.19
C LYS A 255 -15.00 9.89 -10.36
N GLU A 256 -14.82 10.02 -9.04
CA GLU A 256 -15.91 10.43 -8.16
C GLU A 256 -16.14 11.94 -8.22
N ASP A 257 -17.40 12.32 -8.19
CA ASP A 257 -17.82 13.71 -8.09
C ASP A 257 -17.37 14.32 -6.75
N MET A 258 -16.43 15.25 -6.84
CA MET A 258 -15.81 15.92 -5.68
C MET A 258 -16.76 16.92 -5.01
N THR A 259 -17.80 17.40 -5.71
CA THR A 259 -18.81 18.31 -5.11
C THR A 259 -19.61 17.60 -4.01
N LYS A 260 -19.70 16.27 -4.05
CA LYS A 260 -20.39 15.43 -3.05
C LYS A 260 -19.52 15.07 -1.85
N ALA A 261 -18.38 15.72 -1.66
CA ALA A 261 -17.46 15.45 -0.56
C ALA A 261 -18.14 15.51 0.82
N GLU A 262 -18.97 16.51 1.08
CA GLU A 262 -19.69 16.65 2.36
C GLU A 262 -20.67 15.52 2.61
N LEU A 263 -21.40 15.07 1.58
CA LEU A 263 -22.28 13.91 1.66
C LEU A 263 -21.49 12.63 2.00
N HIS A 264 -20.31 12.46 1.40
CA HIS A 264 -19.44 11.33 1.71
C HIS A 264 -18.91 11.40 3.16
N LYS A 265 -18.55 12.60 3.65
CA LYS A 265 -18.15 12.83 5.05
C LYS A 265 -19.29 12.52 6.04
N ALA A 266 -20.52 12.97 5.77
CA ALA A 266 -21.66 12.70 6.63
C ALA A 266 -21.99 11.19 6.73
N ARG A 267 -21.96 10.47 5.60
CA ARG A 267 -22.09 9.01 5.63
C ARG A 267 -20.94 8.35 6.37
N TYR A 268 -19.72 8.81 6.16
CA TYR A 268 -18.55 8.30 6.86
C TYR A 268 -18.66 8.48 8.37
N HIS A 269 -19.15 9.63 8.84
CA HIS A 269 -19.40 9.86 10.26
C HIS A 269 -20.39 8.84 10.85
N ARG A 270 -21.47 8.50 10.14
CA ARG A 270 -22.40 7.44 10.57
C ARG A 270 -21.71 6.07 10.68
N LEU A 271 -20.82 5.74 9.75
CA LEU A 271 -20.01 4.51 9.84
C LEU A 271 -19.05 4.53 11.03
N LEU A 272 -18.49 5.69 11.38
CA LEU A 272 -17.65 5.84 12.58
C LEU A 272 -18.45 5.62 13.87
N VAL A 273 -19.66 6.19 13.95
CA VAL A 273 -20.56 5.97 15.09
C VAL A 273 -20.93 4.50 15.19
N LEU A 274 -21.37 3.88 14.08
CA LEU A 274 -21.69 2.45 14.03
C LEU A 274 -20.52 1.58 14.48
N HIS A 275 -19.31 1.89 14.03
CA HIS A 275 -18.09 1.19 14.44
C HIS A 275 -17.83 1.33 15.94
N LYS A 276 -17.95 2.54 16.50
CA LYS A 276 -17.78 2.77 17.94
C LYS A 276 -18.81 2.00 18.75
N VAL A 277 -20.09 2.07 18.38
CA VAL A 277 -21.17 1.32 19.03
C VAL A 277 -20.88 -0.17 19.00
N LEU A 278 -20.62 -0.74 17.81
CA LEU A 278 -20.32 -2.16 17.67
C LEU A 278 -19.10 -2.56 18.50
N LYS A 279 -18.03 -1.76 18.50
CA LYS A 279 -16.82 -2.01 19.29
C LYS A 279 -17.13 -2.07 20.78
N TYR A 280 -17.81 -1.06 21.33
CA TYR A 280 -18.08 -0.99 22.76
C TYR A 280 -19.11 -2.03 23.21
N VAL A 281 -20.14 -2.31 22.39
CA VAL A 281 -21.10 -3.39 22.66
C VAL A 281 -20.40 -4.75 22.66
N THR A 282 -19.52 -5.02 21.68
CA THR A 282 -18.77 -6.27 21.64
C THR A 282 -17.82 -6.41 22.83
N LEU A 283 -17.12 -5.33 23.20
CA LEU A 283 -16.26 -5.30 24.39
C LEU A 283 -17.06 -5.54 25.67
N TYR A 284 -18.26 -4.99 25.78
CA TYR A 284 -19.14 -5.22 26.93
C TYR A 284 -19.62 -6.68 26.99
N LEU A 285 -20.19 -7.19 25.89
CA LEU A 285 -20.74 -8.56 25.83
C LEU A 285 -19.69 -9.65 26.07
N ILE A 286 -18.45 -9.45 25.62
CA ILE A 286 -17.35 -10.39 25.83
C ILE A 286 -16.65 -10.13 27.17
N GLY A 287 -16.34 -8.87 27.47
CA GLY A 287 -15.53 -8.49 28.63
C GLY A 287 -16.25 -8.66 29.96
N TYR A 288 -17.54 -8.32 30.04
CA TYR A 288 -18.29 -8.39 31.29
C TYR A 288 -18.36 -9.83 31.87
N PRO A 289 -18.71 -10.88 31.09
CA PRO A 289 -18.68 -12.26 31.60
C PRO A 289 -17.28 -12.73 32.02
N LEU A 290 -16.24 -12.33 31.30
CA LEU A 290 -14.84 -12.68 31.60
C LEU A 290 -14.39 -12.06 32.93
N VAL A 291 -14.61 -10.76 33.11
CA VAL A 291 -14.30 -10.04 34.36
C VAL A 291 -15.09 -10.64 35.52
N ARG A 292 -16.38 -10.94 35.34
CA ARG A 292 -17.21 -11.57 36.36
C ARG A 292 -16.67 -12.95 36.76
N LYS A 293 -16.28 -13.79 35.80
CA LYS A 293 -15.67 -15.11 36.07
C LYS A 293 -14.33 -14.99 36.79
N LEU A 294 -13.46 -14.08 36.36
CA LEU A 294 -12.17 -13.81 37.01
C LEU A 294 -12.36 -13.35 38.45
N ALA A 295 -13.31 -12.44 38.70
CA ALA A 295 -13.63 -11.97 40.05
C ALA A 295 -14.10 -13.11 40.96
N ILE A 296 -14.90 -14.05 40.44
CA ILE A 296 -15.33 -15.25 41.18
C ILE A 296 -14.13 -16.16 41.50
N LEU A 297 -13.25 -16.40 40.53
CA LEU A 297 -12.06 -17.23 40.72
C LEU A 297 -11.08 -16.61 41.73
N LEU A 298 -10.84 -15.30 41.64
CA LEU A 298 -10.04 -14.54 42.60
C LEU A 298 -10.61 -14.62 44.01
N ARG A 299 -11.93 -14.45 44.19
CA ARG A 299 -12.58 -14.62 45.50
C ARG A 299 -12.37 -16.02 46.07
N LYS A 300 -12.55 -17.07 45.26
CA LYS A 300 -12.32 -18.47 45.69
C LYS A 300 -10.87 -18.73 46.07
N TRP A 301 -9.91 -18.18 45.31
CA TRP A 301 -8.49 -18.32 45.60
C TRP A 301 -8.08 -17.60 46.89
N LEU A 302 -8.55 -16.36 47.10
CA LEU A 302 -8.33 -15.60 48.34
C LEU A 302 -8.92 -16.31 49.57
N GLN A 303 -10.08 -16.97 49.42
CA GLN A 303 -10.65 -17.78 50.50
C GLN A 303 -9.77 -18.99 50.84
N LYS A 304 -9.23 -19.70 49.84
CA LYS A 304 -8.30 -20.82 50.07
C LYS A 304 -7.01 -20.38 50.76
N LEU A 305 -6.43 -19.24 50.37
CA LEU A 305 -5.23 -18.69 51.01
C LEU A 305 -5.45 -18.31 52.47
N LYS A 306 -6.63 -17.76 52.81
CA LYS A 306 -6.97 -17.49 54.21
C LYS A 306 -7.06 -18.76 55.04
N ILE A 307 -7.61 -19.84 54.47
CA ILE A 307 -7.71 -21.13 55.16
C ILE A 307 -6.32 -21.74 55.40
N SER A 308 -5.39 -21.64 54.44
CA SER A 308 -4.03 -22.17 54.59
C SER A 308 -3.09 -21.37 55.50
N LEU A 309 -3.44 -20.12 55.83
CA LEU A 309 -2.68 -19.28 56.77
C LEU A 309 -3.14 -19.45 58.23
N ILE A 310 -4.28 -20.11 58.43
CA ILE A 310 -4.90 -20.34 59.75
C ILE A 310 -4.67 -21.81 60.21
N SER A 311 -4.26 -22.70 59.30
CA SER A 311 -3.82 -24.08 59.57
C SER A 311 -2.31 -24.15 59.77
#